data_AF-A0A7V5H4B2-F1
#
_entry.id   AF-A0A7V5H4B2-F1
#
_cell.length_a   1.000
_cell.length_b   1.000
_cell.length_c   1.000
_cell.angle_alpha   90.00
_cell.angle_beta   90.00
_cell.angle_gamma   90.00
#
_symmetry.space_group_name_H-M   'P 1'
#
loop_
_entity.id
_entity.type
_entity.pdbx_description
1 polymer ?
#
loop_
_entity_poly.entity_id
_entity_poly.type
_entity_poly.pdbx_seq_one_letter_code
_entity_poly.pdbx_strand_id
1 'polypeptide(L)'
;MQSKIQYCEAMLPKVSRTFAPTIKRLPSGLRLPVTVAYLLCRIADTIEDSPELTLEQKKDMLALYAEIFSKENEQAYRQLLEKMHFLPKQTPDDELAHNLPIVLDVFYTFSPAMRGHIARWVAEMSLGMRKYAQAKQKRRFSFLKSMKELDEYTYYVAGTVGYLLTELFSFYSKKITPMVKNRLEQLAEPFGKGLQLVNIIRDTAADLKRGQSYIPDELLQKYQLTRETIFQKENADRAQQLFNELIRDAVNHLDKALDYTMTIP
;
A
#
# COMPACT_ATOMS: atom_id res chain seq x y z
N MET A 1 -17.42 -3.87 -21.97
CA MET A 1 -16.02 -3.74 -21.54
C MET A 1 -15.55 -2.28 -21.53
N GLN A 2 -15.72 -1.53 -22.63
CA GLN A 2 -15.28 -0.13 -22.73
C GLN A 2 -15.74 0.78 -21.56
N SER A 3 -17.01 0.67 -21.16
CA SER A 3 -17.54 1.42 -20.01
C SER A 3 -16.86 1.11 -18.67
N LYS A 4 -16.42 -0.15 -18.48
CA LYS A 4 -15.72 -0.60 -17.26
C LYS A 4 -14.27 -0.08 -17.23
N ILE A 5 -13.60 -0.03 -18.38
CA ILE A 5 -12.28 0.61 -18.53
C ILE A 5 -12.37 2.10 -18.22
N GLN A 6 -13.36 2.80 -18.81
CA GLN A 6 -13.60 4.22 -18.55
C GLN A 6 -13.89 4.50 -17.08
N TYR A 7 -14.63 3.62 -16.40
CA TYR A 7 -14.81 3.71 -14.95
C TYR A 7 -13.47 3.66 -14.21
N CYS A 8 -12.61 2.67 -14.49
CA CYS A 8 -11.31 2.54 -13.84
C CYS A 8 -10.43 3.78 -14.05
N GLU A 9 -10.36 4.30 -15.28
CA GLU A 9 -9.59 5.49 -15.62
C GLU A 9 -10.14 6.77 -14.94
N ALA A 10 -11.47 6.88 -14.82
CA ALA A 10 -12.14 8.00 -14.15
C ALA A 10 -12.06 7.91 -12.63
N MET A 11 -11.99 6.70 -12.08
CA MET A 11 -11.90 6.47 -10.64
C MET A 11 -10.51 6.80 -10.10
N LEU A 12 -9.45 6.49 -10.86
CA LEU A 12 -8.06 6.74 -10.47
C LEU A 12 -7.78 8.15 -9.92
N PRO A 13 -8.13 9.27 -10.61
CA PRO A 13 -7.88 10.61 -10.06
C PRO A 13 -8.72 10.96 -8.84
N LYS A 14 -9.85 10.27 -8.60
CA LYS A 14 -10.68 10.49 -7.40
C LYS A 14 -10.03 9.90 -6.15
N VAL A 15 -9.36 8.75 -6.27
CA VAL A 15 -8.69 8.01 -5.16
C VAL A 15 -7.17 8.20 -5.13
N SER A 16 -6.62 9.00 -6.04
CA SER A 16 -5.18 9.23 -6.14
C SER A 16 -4.82 10.56 -6.78
N ARG A 17 -4.66 11.61 -5.97
CA ARG A 17 -4.27 12.93 -6.49
C ARG A 17 -2.82 12.97 -6.95
N THR A 18 -1.94 12.23 -6.29
CA THR A 18 -0.49 12.25 -6.53
C THR A 18 -0.03 11.26 -7.60
N PHE A 19 -0.59 10.03 -7.63
CA PHE A 19 -0.18 9.02 -8.60
C PHE A 19 -0.98 9.05 -9.91
N ALA A 20 -2.21 9.58 -9.94
CA ALA A 20 -2.97 9.63 -11.20
C ALA A 20 -2.24 10.40 -12.32
N PRO A 21 -1.60 11.56 -12.08
CA PRO A 21 -0.85 12.26 -13.12
C PRO A 21 0.36 11.46 -13.65
N THR A 22 1.06 10.72 -12.79
CA THR A 22 2.23 9.92 -13.20
C THR A 22 1.80 8.67 -13.97
N ILE A 23 0.76 7.98 -13.52
CA ILE A 23 0.19 6.81 -14.22
C ILE A 23 -0.31 7.20 -15.61
N LYS A 24 -0.95 8.38 -15.76
CA LYS A 24 -1.41 8.87 -17.08
C LYS A 24 -0.27 9.05 -18.09
N ARG A 25 0.96 9.30 -17.64
CA ARG A 25 2.14 9.44 -18.52
C ARG A 25 2.70 8.11 -18.99
N LEU A 26 2.27 6.98 -18.41
CA LEU A 26 2.70 5.66 -18.87
C LEU A 26 2.25 5.38 -20.31
N PRO A 27 3.02 4.58 -21.08
CA PRO A 27 2.61 4.10 -22.39
C PRO A 27 1.27 3.34 -22.36
N SER A 28 0.55 3.34 -23.48
CA SER A 28 -0.81 2.75 -23.57
C SER A 28 -0.89 1.30 -23.11
N GLY A 29 0.10 0.46 -23.45
CA GLY A 29 0.14 -0.96 -23.06
C GLY A 29 0.44 -1.22 -21.58
N LEU A 30 0.81 -0.19 -20.82
CA LEU A 30 1.17 -0.30 -19.40
C LEU A 30 0.23 0.52 -18.49
N ARG A 31 -0.33 1.61 -19.02
CA ARG A 31 -1.20 2.54 -18.28
C ARG A 31 -2.39 1.83 -17.65
N LEU A 32 -3.15 1.04 -18.42
CA LEU A 32 -4.34 0.37 -17.91
C LEU A 32 -3.99 -0.73 -16.89
N PRO A 33 -3.00 -1.62 -17.13
CA PRO A 33 -2.54 -2.55 -16.10
C PRO A 33 -2.12 -1.89 -14.79
N VAL A 34 -1.33 -0.80 -14.85
CA VAL A 34 -0.90 -0.07 -13.63
C VAL A 34 -2.09 0.63 -12.96
N THR A 35 -3.04 1.15 -13.74
CA THR A 35 -4.28 1.74 -13.20
C THR A 35 -5.08 0.70 -12.42
N VAL A 36 -5.34 -0.46 -13.03
CA VAL A 36 -6.08 -1.55 -12.37
C VAL A 36 -5.32 -2.07 -11.15
N ALA A 37 -4.02 -2.28 -11.26
CA ALA A 37 -3.19 -2.71 -10.13
C ALA A 37 -3.26 -1.72 -8.96
N TYR A 38 -3.16 -0.42 -9.23
CA TYR A 38 -3.32 0.62 -8.21
C TYR A 38 -4.71 0.57 -7.55
N LEU A 39 -5.78 0.45 -8.35
CA LEU A 39 -7.14 0.39 -7.83
C LEU A 39 -7.35 -0.84 -6.93
N LEU A 40 -6.80 -2.00 -7.30
CA LEU A 40 -6.87 -3.21 -6.47
C LEU A 40 -6.12 -3.04 -5.13
N CYS A 41 -4.91 -2.48 -5.16
CA CYS A 41 -4.19 -2.14 -3.92
C CYS A 41 -4.98 -1.14 -3.06
N ARG A 42 -5.59 -0.12 -3.68
CA ARG A 42 -6.40 0.88 -2.97
C ARG A 42 -7.63 0.26 -2.30
N ILE A 43 -8.26 -0.75 -2.89
CA ILE A 43 -9.38 -1.47 -2.27
C ILE A 43 -8.92 -2.21 -1.01
N ALA A 44 -7.72 -2.82 -1.04
CA ALA A 44 -7.14 -3.46 0.15
C ALA A 44 -6.88 -2.42 1.26
N ASP A 45 -6.31 -1.25 0.93
CA ASP A 45 -6.14 -0.12 1.86
C ASP A 45 -7.50 0.29 2.47
N THR A 46 -8.57 0.43 1.66
CA THR A 46 -9.91 0.82 2.15
C THR A 46 -10.44 -0.17 3.20
N ILE A 47 -10.22 -1.47 3.01
CA ILE A 47 -10.61 -2.50 3.99
C ILE A 47 -9.75 -2.38 5.26
N GLU A 48 -8.43 -2.22 5.12
CA GLU A 48 -7.51 -2.08 6.26
C GLU A 48 -7.85 -0.85 7.12
N ASP A 49 -8.10 0.28 6.47
CA ASP A 49 -8.25 1.57 7.14
C ASP A 49 -9.65 1.87 7.63
N SER A 50 -10.68 1.15 7.14
CA SER A 50 -12.06 1.41 7.51
C SER A 50 -12.25 1.44 9.04
N PRO A 51 -12.74 2.55 9.61
CA PRO A 51 -13.02 2.66 11.04
C PRO A 51 -14.26 1.89 11.50
N GLU A 52 -15.15 1.50 10.58
CA GLU A 52 -16.42 0.80 10.84
C GLU A 52 -16.21 -0.71 11.03
N LEU A 53 -15.18 -1.27 10.41
CA LEU A 53 -14.87 -2.69 10.52
C LEU A 53 -14.23 -3.05 11.88
N THR A 54 -14.73 -4.12 12.49
CA THR A 54 -14.04 -4.81 13.58
C THR A 54 -12.75 -5.46 13.09
N LEU A 55 -11.83 -5.76 14.01
CA LEU A 55 -10.58 -6.46 13.68
C LEU A 55 -10.81 -7.79 12.96
N GLU A 56 -11.78 -8.57 13.42
CA GLU A 56 -12.09 -9.86 12.80
C GLU A 56 -12.66 -9.68 11.39
N GLN A 57 -13.54 -8.70 11.18
CA GLN A 57 -14.03 -8.37 9.84
C GLN A 57 -12.89 -7.95 8.90
N LYS A 58 -11.96 -7.09 9.35
CA LYS A 58 -10.79 -6.71 8.55
C LYS A 58 -9.95 -7.91 8.16
N LYS A 59 -9.59 -8.74 9.14
CA LYS A 59 -8.75 -9.92 8.92
C LYS A 59 -9.39 -10.91 7.97
N ASP A 60 -10.70 -11.14 8.13
CA ASP A 60 -11.47 -12.04 7.29
C ASP A 60 -11.60 -11.51 5.87
N MET A 61 -11.99 -10.24 5.69
CA MET A 61 -12.10 -9.63 4.36
C MET A 61 -10.75 -9.58 3.62
N LEU A 62 -9.65 -9.24 4.29
CA LEU A 62 -8.31 -9.26 3.69
C LEU A 62 -7.83 -10.68 3.37
N ALA A 63 -8.22 -11.68 4.16
CA ALA A 63 -7.95 -13.08 3.84
C ALA A 63 -8.69 -13.51 2.57
N LEU A 64 -9.99 -13.22 2.48
CA LEU A 64 -10.80 -13.50 1.31
C LEU A 64 -10.25 -12.78 0.08
N TYR A 65 -9.85 -11.50 0.23
CA TYR A 65 -9.22 -10.71 -0.84
C TYR A 65 -7.95 -11.41 -1.35
N ALA A 66 -7.06 -11.84 -0.45
CA ALA A 66 -5.86 -12.58 -0.83
C ALA A 66 -6.16 -13.90 -1.55
N GLU A 67 -7.23 -14.63 -1.18
CA GLU A 67 -7.62 -15.87 -1.85
C GLU A 67 -8.16 -15.67 -3.27
N ILE A 68 -8.83 -14.55 -3.53
CA ILE A 68 -9.28 -14.19 -4.90
C ILE A 68 -8.09 -14.13 -5.84
N PHE A 69 -6.96 -13.54 -5.40
CA PHE A 69 -5.79 -13.36 -6.24
C PHE A 69 -4.83 -14.56 -6.22
N SER A 70 -4.64 -15.20 -5.08
CA SER A 70 -3.68 -16.32 -4.96
C SER A 70 -4.22 -17.66 -5.47
N LYS A 71 -5.55 -17.86 -5.46
CA LYS A 71 -6.20 -19.14 -5.78
C LYS A 71 -7.30 -19.03 -6.83
N GLU A 72 -7.61 -17.83 -7.32
CA GLU A 72 -8.80 -17.57 -8.16
C GLU A 72 -10.10 -18.11 -7.50
N ASN A 73 -10.19 -17.98 -6.16
CA ASN A 73 -11.26 -18.60 -5.36
C ASN A 73 -12.60 -17.86 -5.53
N GLU A 74 -13.50 -18.43 -6.34
CA GLU A 74 -14.84 -17.86 -6.58
C GLU A 74 -15.71 -17.80 -5.31
N GLN A 75 -15.58 -18.77 -4.41
CA GLN A 75 -16.32 -18.76 -3.15
C GLN A 75 -15.85 -17.60 -2.25
N ALA A 76 -14.53 -17.35 -2.21
CA ALA A 76 -13.98 -16.22 -1.48
C ALA A 76 -14.46 -14.89 -2.06
N TYR A 77 -14.54 -14.79 -3.39
CA TYR A 77 -15.12 -13.62 -4.08
C TYR A 77 -16.56 -13.35 -3.66
N ARG A 78 -17.43 -14.37 -3.69
CA ARG A 78 -18.85 -14.22 -3.29
C ARG A 78 -18.97 -13.78 -1.82
N GLN A 79 -18.25 -14.42 -0.91
CA GLN A 79 -18.25 -14.06 0.51
C GLN A 79 -17.72 -12.63 0.76
N LEU A 80 -16.70 -12.21 0.02
CA LEU A 80 -16.18 -10.86 0.12
C LEU A 80 -17.22 -9.81 -0.31
N LEU A 81 -17.89 -10.04 -1.46
CA LEU A 81 -18.94 -9.13 -1.93
C LEU A 81 -20.08 -9.00 -0.93
N GLU A 82 -20.49 -10.11 -0.32
CA GLU A 82 -21.47 -10.10 0.76
C GLU A 82 -21.00 -9.26 1.94
N LYS A 83 -19.70 -9.15 2.22
CA LYS A 83 -19.15 -8.35 3.34
C LYS A 83 -18.92 -6.88 2.99
N MET A 84 -18.96 -6.49 1.71
CA MET A 84 -18.73 -5.09 1.30
C MET A 84 -19.75 -4.11 1.91
N HIS A 85 -20.95 -4.56 2.27
CA HIS A 85 -21.95 -3.72 2.94
C HIS A 85 -21.52 -3.20 4.32
N PHE A 86 -20.49 -3.79 4.94
CA PHE A 86 -19.93 -3.28 6.19
C PHE A 86 -19.10 -2.00 5.99
N LEU A 87 -18.65 -1.73 4.77
CA LEU A 87 -17.94 -0.50 4.45
C LEU A 87 -18.93 0.66 4.29
N PRO A 88 -18.53 1.89 4.66
CA PRO A 88 -19.35 3.08 4.40
C PRO A 88 -19.46 3.34 2.89
N LYS A 89 -20.29 4.32 2.49
CA LYS A 89 -20.48 4.75 1.09
C LYS A 89 -20.33 6.26 0.94
N GLN A 90 -19.36 6.85 1.64
CA GLN A 90 -19.24 8.30 1.81
C GLN A 90 -18.11 8.90 0.98
N THR A 91 -17.06 8.13 0.72
CA THR A 91 -15.84 8.59 0.06
C THR A 91 -15.68 7.96 -1.33
N PRO A 92 -14.84 8.54 -2.20
CA PRO A 92 -14.44 7.86 -3.43
C PRO A 92 -13.80 6.49 -3.19
N ASP A 93 -13.03 6.32 -2.11
CA ASP A 93 -12.41 5.05 -1.76
C ASP A 93 -13.48 3.97 -1.44
N ASP A 94 -14.54 4.37 -0.75
CA ASP A 94 -15.70 3.52 -0.51
C ASP A 94 -16.42 3.13 -1.81
N GLU A 95 -16.65 4.11 -2.71
CA GLU A 95 -17.24 3.89 -4.03
C GLU A 95 -16.41 2.85 -4.79
N LEU A 96 -15.09 2.98 -4.79
CA LEU A 96 -14.18 2.04 -5.45
C LEU A 96 -14.29 0.63 -4.85
N ALA A 97 -14.27 0.50 -3.52
CA ALA A 97 -14.38 -0.81 -2.86
C ALA A 97 -15.69 -1.54 -3.22
N HIS A 98 -16.81 -0.83 -3.23
CA HIS A 98 -18.10 -1.38 -3.65
C HIS A 98 -18.15 -1.77 -5.13
N ASN A 99 -17.35 -1.12 -5.96
CA ASN A 99 -17.24 -1.39 -7.39
C ASN A 99 -16.08 -2.34 -7.75
N LEU A 100 -15.56 -3.11 -6.78
CA LEU A 100 -14.61 -4.20 -7.02
C LEU A 100 -14.99 -5.09 -8.22
N PRO A 101 -16.26 -5.50 -8.43
CA PRO A 101 -16.63 -6.28 -9.61
C PRO A 101 -16.21 -5.64 -10.94
N ILE A 102 -16.38 -4.32 -11.08
CA ILE A 102 -16.02 -3.60 -12.31
C ILE A 102 -14.50 -3.64 -12.52
N VAL A 103 -13.71 -3.46 -11.46
CA VAL A 103 -12.25 -3.51 -11.52
C VAL A 103 -11.76 -4.93 -11.87
N LEU A 104 -12.36 -5.95 -11.26
CA LEU A 104 -12.06 -7.36 -11.55
C LEU A 104 -12.43 -7.76 -12.98
N ASP A 105 -13.56 -7.27 -13.50
CA ASP A 105 -13.95 -7.50 -14.89
C ASP A 105 -12.89 -7.00 -15.88
N VAL A 106 -12.29 -5.83 -15.61
CA VAL A 106 -11.19 -5.30 -16.44
C VAL A 106 -9.91 -6.11 -16.21
N PHE A 107 -9.56 -6.41 -14.95
CA PHE A 107 -8.41 -7.23 -14.59
C PHE A 107 -8.41 -8.58 -15.32
N TYR A 108 -9.55 -9.25 -15.39
CA TYR A 108 -9.68 -10.55 -16.05
C TYR A 108 -9.61 -10.50 -17.58
N THR A 109 -9.60 -9.31 -18.20
CA THR A 109 -9.29 -9.17 -19.64
C THR A 109 -7.79 -9.23 -19.95
N PHE A 110 -6.93 -9.07 -18.95
CA PHE A 110 -5.49 -9.10 -19.16
C PHE A 110 -5.00 -10.52 -19.44
N SER A 111 -3.83 -10.63 -20.07
CA SER A 111 -3.20 -11.92 -20.31
C SER A 111 -2.92 -12.65 -19.00
N PRO A 112 -2.89 -13.99 -18.97
CA PRO A 112 -2.58 -14.75 -17.76
C PRO A 112 -1.29 -14.32 -17.06
N ALA A 113 -0.24 -13.99 -17.84
CA ALA A 113 1.03 -13.50 -17.30
C ALA A 113 0.86 -12.14 -16.58
N MET A 114 0.18 -11.18 -17.20
CA MET A 114 -0.09 -9.87 -16.59
C MET A 114 -0.92 -10.01 -15.32
N ARG A 115 -1.95 -10.87 -15.34
CA ARG A 115 -2.75 -11.16 -14.15
C ARG A 115 -1.90 -11.75 -13.04
N GLY A 116 -1.01 -12.69 -13.36
CA GLY A 116 -0.11 -13.33 -12.40
C GLY A 116 0.78 -12.33 -11.66
N HIS A 117 1.37 -11.37 -12.38
CA HIS A 117 2.19 -10.30 -11.78
C HIS A 117 1.39 -9.46 -10.79
N ILE A 118 0.20 -8.99 -11.17
CA ILE A 118 -0.65 -8.16 -10.29
C ILE A 118 -1.16 -8.98 -9.10
N ALA A 119 -1.71 -10.17 -9.36
CA ALA A 119 -2.35 -11.01 -8.37
C ALA A 119 -1.38 -11.42 -7.24
N ARG A 120 -0.14 -11.76 -7.59
CA ARG A 120 0.89 -12.11 -6.61
C ARG A 120 1.06 -11.02 -5.56
N TRP A 121 1.31 -9.79 -6.00
CA TRP A 121 1.63 -8.69 -5.08
C TRP A 121 0.41 -8.14 -4.37
N VAL A 122 -0.77 -8.15 -4.99
CA VAL A 122 -2.03 -7.80 -4.31
C VAL A 122 -2.35 -8.81 -3.19
N ALA A 123 -2.17 -10.11 -3.44
CA ALA A 123 -2.36 -11.13 -2.42
C ALA A 123 -1.37 -10.97 -1.25
N GLU A 124 -0.08 -10.77 -1.56
CA GLU A 124 0.96 -10.61 -0.55
C GLU A 124 0.75 -9.38 0.33
N MET A 125 0.44 -8.23 -0.28
CA MET A 125 0.07 -7.00 0.43
C MET A 125 -1.12 -7.24 1.37
N SER A 126 -2.17 -7.93 0.89
CA SER A 126 -3.38 -8.18 1.66
C SER A 126 -3.13 -9.08 2.88
N LEU A 127 -2.26 -10.09 2.74
CA LEU A 127 -1.84 -10.93 3.87
C LEU A 127 -1.00 -10.14 4.89
N GLY A 128 -0.16 -9.22 4.42
CA GLY A 128 0.57 -8.29 5.27
C GLY A 128 -0.35 -7.37 6.06
N MET A 129 -1.30 -6.71 5.37
CA MET A 129 -2.32 -5.87 6.02
C MET A 129 -3.16 -6.67 7.01
N ARG A 130 -3.47 -7.94 6.72
CA ARG A 130 -4.17 -8.84 7.66
C ARG A 130 -3.34 -9.09 8.92
N LYS A 131 -2.02 -9.34 8.78
CA LYS A 131 -1.10 -9.56 9.90
C LYS A 131 -1.05 -8.33 10.83
N TYR A 132 -1.03 -7.15 10.23
CA TYR A 132 -0.96 -5.87 10.94
C TYR A 132 -2.32 -5.21 11.21
N ALA A 133 -3.43 -5.89 10.90
CA ALA A 133 -4.75 -5.35 11.14
C ALA A 133 -4.96 -5.06 12.64
N GLN A 134 -5.62 -3.94 12.94
CA GLN A 134 -5.90 -3.52 14.31
C GLN A 134 -7.37 -3.16 14.54
N ALA A 135 -7.87 -3.48 15.73
CA ALA A 135 -9.17 -3.00 16.20
C ALA A 135 -9.06 -1.51 16.55
N LYS A 136 -10.03 -0.70 16.13
CA LYS A 136 -10.10 0.74 16.47
C LYS A 136 -10.05 1.01 17.99
N GLN A 137 -10.59 0.11 18.81
CA GLN A 137 -10.56 0.22 20.28
C GLN A 137 -9.17 -0.10 20.88
N LYS A 138 -8.35 -0.93 20.20
CA LYS A 138 -6.96 -1.25 20.59
C LYS A 138 -5.94 -0.31 19.93
N ARG A 139 -6.35 0.49 18.94
CA ARG A 139 -5.53 1.49 18.24
C ARG A 139 -5.06 2.64 19.13
N ARG A 140 -5.42 2.72 20.42
CA ARG A 140 -4.88 3.71 21.34
C ARG A 140 -3.37 3.44 21.52
N PHE A 141 -2.60 3.94 20.57
CA PHE A 141 -1.18 4.13 20.57
C PHE A 141 -0.29 2.88 20.38
N SER A 142 -0.69 1.65 20.69
CA SER A 142 0.20 0.48 20.47
C SER A 142 -0.05 -0.20 19.12
N PHE A 143 0.90 -0.04 18.18
CA PHE A 143 0.89 -0.73 16.88
C PHE A 143 2.17 -1.48 16.60
N LEU A 144 3.26 -0.75 16.35
CA LEU A 144 4.55 -1.32 16.05
C LEU A 144 5.41 -1.29 17.31
N LYS A 145 6.00 -2.42 17.65
CA LYS A 145 6.87 -2.55 18.82
C LYS A 145 8.31 -2.21 18.52
N SER A 146 8.77 -2.54 17.31
CA SER A 146 10.18 -2.43 16.91
C SER A 146 10.39 -1.83 15.52
N MET A 147 11.60 -1.37 15.23
CA MET A 147 12.03 -0.97 13.89
C MET A 147 11.94 -2.13 12.91
N LYS A 148 12.13 -3.38 13.37
CA LYS A 148 11.90 -4.58 12.55
C LYS A 148 10.44 -4.71 12.12
N GLU A 149 9.49 -4.45 13.02
CA GLU A 149 8.07 -4.46 12.67
C GLU A 149 7.70 -3.29 11.74
N LEU A 150 8.34 -2.13 11.88
CA LEU A 150 8.19 -1.02 10.93
C LEU A 150 8.73 -1.37 9.54
N ASP A 151 9.91 -1.97 9.47
CA ASP A 151 10.52 -2.43 8.22
C ASP A 151 9.63 -3.49 7.54
N GLU A 152 9.12 -4.45 8.29
CA GLU A 152 8.21 -5.47 7.77
C GLU A 152 6.84 -4.89 7.37
N TYR A 153 6.28 -3.95 8.13
CA TYR A 153 5.05 -3.26 7.76
C TYR A 153 5.21 -2.48 6.44
N THR A 154 6.27 -1.67 6.33
CA THR A 154 6.57 -0.87 5.13
C THR A 154 6.90 -1.74 3.91
N TYR A 155 7.47 -2.94 4.12
CA TYR A 155 7.57 -3.97 3.08
C TYR A 155 6.19 -4.31 2.51
N TYR A 156 5.25 -4.72 3.36
CA TYR A 156 3.94 -5.21 2.89
C TYR A 156 3.11 -4.14 2.18
N VAL A 157 3.06 -2.92 2.72
CA VAL A 157 2.17 -1.87 2.19
C VAL A 157 2.79 -1.03 1.06
N ALA A 158 4.11 -1.08 0.88
CA ALA A 158 4.79 -0.28 -0.14
C ALA A 158 5.94 -0.98 -0.86
N GLY A 159 6.75 -1.79 -0.16
CA GLY A 159 7.81 -2.59 -0.80
C GLY A 159 7.27 -3.54 -1.87
N THR A 160 6.16 -4.23 -1.58
CA THR A 160 5.42 -5.08 -2.54
C THR A 160 5.00 -4.31 -3.80
N VAL A 161 4.63 -3.03 -3.67
CA VAL A 161 4.27 -2.16 -4.80
C VAL A 161 5.49 -1.86 -5.68
N GLY A 162 6.67 -1.71 -5.07
CA GLY A 162 7.93 -1.58 -5.80
C GLY A 162 8.18 -2.80 -6.70
N TYR A 163 8.02 -4.01 -6.17
CA TYR A 163 8.17 -5.23 -6.96
C TYR A 163 7.09 -5.38 -8.03
N LEU A 164 5.83 -5.08 -7.68
CA LEU A 164 4.72 -5.06 -8.61
C LEU A 164 5.02 -4.19 -9.83
N LEU A 165 5.42 -2.94 -9.61
CA LEU A 165 5.76 -2.03 -10.71
C LEU A 165 6.98 -2.53 -11.50
N THR A 166 7.99 -3.07 -10.82
CA THR A 166 9.18 -3.66 -11.47
C THR A 166 8.79 -4.79 -12.42
N GLU A 167 7.92 -5.70 -11.99
CA GLU A 167 7.44 -6.81 -12.80
C GLU A 167 6.61 -6.31 -14.00
N LEU A 168 5.71 -5.34 -13.79
CA LEU A 168 4.92 -4.76 -14.86
C LEU A 168 5.78 -4.04 -15.90
N PHE A 169 6.79 -3.28 -15.45
CA PHE A 169 7.71 -2.58 -16.35
C PHE A 169 8.57 -3.57 -17.14
N SER A 170 9.09 -4.60 -16.47
CA SER A 170 9.90 -5.65 -17.08
C SER A 170 9.11 -6.47 -18.08
N PHE A 171 7.84 -6.75 -17.79
CA PHE A 171 6.94 -7.46 -18.69
C PHE A 171 6.61 -6.63 -19.95
N TYR A 172 6.44 -5.32 -19.79
CA TYR A 172 6.11 -4.41 -20.88
C TYR A 172 7.32 -4.08 -21.79
N SER A 173 8.48 -3.78 -21.20
CA SER A 173 9.62 -3.19 -21.91
C SER A 173 10.73 -4.19 -22.20
N LYS A 174 10.95 -4.49 -23.48
CA LYS A 174 12.08 -5.31 -23.94
C LYS A 174 13.45 -4.69 -23.64
N LYS A 175 13.51 -3.39 -23.32
CA LYS A 175 14.76 -2.71 -22.92
C LYS A 175 15.20 -3.12 -21.52
N ILE A 176 14.29 -3.63 -20.68
CA ILE A 176 14.62 -4.17 -19.37
C ILE A 176 15.08 -5.61 -19.58
N THR A 177 16.40 -5.77 -19.77
CA THR A 177 17.04 -7.09 -19.90
C THR A 177 16.98 -7.84 -18.56
N PRO A 178 17.23 -9.16 -18.53
CA PRO A 178 17.28 -9.91 -17.26
C PRO A 178 18.25 -9.32 -16.23
N MET A 179 19.38 -8.77 -16.68
CA MET A 179 20.35 -8.09 -15.83
C MET A 179 19.78 -6.80 -15.22
N VAL A 180 19.13 -5.96 -16.04
CA VAL A 180 18.49 -4.73 -15.57
C VAL A 180 17.33 -5.06 -14.62
N LYS A 181 16.52 -6.07 -14.95
CA LYS A 181 15.45 -6.57 -14.08
C LYS A 181 15.99 -6.99 -12.72
N ASN A 182 17.05 -7.79 -12.68
CA ASN A 182 17.65 -8.22 -11.42
C ASN A 182 18.13 -7.04 -10.57
N ARG A 183 18.72 -6.01 -11.19
CA ARG A 183 19.11 -4.78 -10.50
C ARG A 183 17.90 -4.01 -9.97
N LEU A 184 16.84 -3.86 -10.78
CA LEU A 184 15.61 -3.19 -10.36
C LEU A 184 14.95 -3.92 -9.19
N GLU A 185 14.90 -5.26 -9.21
CA GLU A 185 14.33 -6.07 -8.11
C GLU A 185 15.08 -5.85 -6.79
N GLN A 186 16.40 -5.75 -6.81
CA GLN A 186 17.19 -5.45 -5.59
C GLN A 186 16.89 -4.06 -5.00
N LEU A 187 16.37 -3.13 -5.82
CA LEU A 187 16.13 -1.75 -5.44
C LEU A 187 14.62 -1.45 -5.25
N ALA A 188 13.75 -2.35 -5.70
CA ALA A 188 12.29 -2.21 -5.70
C ALA A 188 11.71 -2.03 -4.29
N GLU A 189 12.08 -2.92 -3.36
CA GLU A 189 11.61 -2.83 -1.99
C GLU A 189 12.08 -1.55 -1.28
N PRO A 190 13.38 -1.19 -1.33
CA PRO A 190 13.84 0.10 -0.81
C PRO A 190 13.09 1.30 -1.39
N PHE A 191 12.77 1.29 -2.68
CA PHE A 191 11.99 2.34 -3.31
C PHE A 191 10.64 2.53 -2.60
N GLY A 192 9.89 1.44 -2.46
CA GLY A 192 8.57 1.46 -1.82
C GLY A 192 8.67 1.89 -0.35
N LYS A 193 9.59 1.27 0.41
CA LYS A 193 9.81 1.58 1.83
C LYS A 193 10.17 3.04 2.06
N GLY A 194 11.05 3.63 1.24
CA GLY A 194 11.45 5.03 1.36
C GLY A 194 10.27 5.99 1.24
N LEU A 195 9.40 5.78 0.25
CA LEU A 195 8.19 6.60 0.10
C LEU A 195 7.21 6.45 1.28
N GLN A 196 7.07 5.22 1.81
CA GLN A 196 6.18 4.98 2.93
C GLN A 196 6.70 5.58 4.24
N LEU A 197 8.01 5.51 4.48
CA LEU A 197 8.63 6.17 5.63
C LEU A 197 8.43 7.69 5.57
N VAL A 198 8.56 8.32 4.39
CA VAL A 198 8.26 9.75 4.22
C VAL A 198 6.81 10.06 4.59
N ASN A 199 5.85 9.24 4.15
CA ASN A 199 4.44 9.43 4.52
C ASN A 199 4.24 9.29 6.04
N ILE A 200 4.79 8.25 6.66
CA ILE A 200 4.73 8.03 8.11
C ILE A 200 5.29 9.23 8.88
N ILE A 201 6.47 9.73 8.51
CA ILE A 201 7.12 10.86 9.18
C ILE A 201 6.29 12.14 9.01
N ARG A 202 5.88 12.45 7.77
CA ARG A 202 5.10 13.66 7.45
C ARG A 202 3.75 13.69 8.15
N ASP A 203 3.05 12.56 8.17
CA ASP A 203 1.65 12.49 8.60
C ASP A 203 1.49 12.14 10.08
N THR A 204 2.59 11.88 10.81
CA THR A 204 2.58 11.48 12.22
C THR A 204 1.65 12.33 13.09
N ALA A 205 1.65 13.67 12.94
CA ALA A 205 0.80 14.55 13.73
C ALA A 205 -0.70 14.38 13.43
N ALA A 206 -1.06 14.13 12.18
CA ALA A 206 -2.44 13.84 11.78
C ALA A 206 -2.87 12.44 12.24
N ASP A 207 -1.99 11.45 12.13
CA ASP A 207 -2.21 10.08 12.59
C ASP A 207 -2.49 10.04 14.09
N LEU A 208 -1.66 10.72 14.90
CA LEU A 208 -1.86 10.76 16.35
C LEU A 208 -3.18 11.40 16.75
N LYS A 209 -3.64 12.44 16.03
CA LYS A 209 -4.97 13.05 16.25
C LYS A 209 -6.11 12.06 15.95
N ARG A 210 -5.90 11.14 15.02
CA ARG A 210 -6.83 10.04 14.71
C ARG A 210 -6.66 8.84 15.65
N GLY A 211 -5.74 8.93 16.61
CA GLY A 211 -5.39 7.83 17.50
C GLY A 211 -4.67 6.69 16.76
N GLN A 212 -3.82 7.00 15.78
CA GLN A 212 -2.96 6.06 15.08
C GLN A 212 -1.50 6.45 15.29
N SER A 213 -0.60 5.48 15.30
CA SER A 213 0.84 5.74 15.37
C SER A 213 1.60 4.61 14.69
N TYR A 214 2.46 4.99 13.74
CA TYR A 214 3.40 4.08 13.06
C TYR A 214 4.82 4.22 13.61
N ILE A 215 5.01 5.00 14.68
CA ILE A 215 6.29 5.08 15.38
C ILE A 215 6.43 3.85 16.29
N PRO A 216 7.53 3.08 16.17
CA PRO A 216 7.80 1.95 17.05
C PRO A 216 7.86 2.30 18.53
N ASP A 217 7.33 1.42 19.39
CA ASP A 217 7.44 1.54 20.85
C ASP A 217 8.90 1.67 21.29
N GLU A 218 9.82 0.92 20.68
CA GLU A 218 11.24 0.97 21.03
C GLU A 218 11.88 2.35 20.80
N LEU A 219 11.48 3.09 19.76
CA LEU A 219 12.00 4.43 19.51
C LEU A 219 11.47 5.42 20.54
N LEU A 220 10.18 5.33 20.86
CA LEU A 220 9.58 6.16 21.91
C LEU A 220 10.26 5.91 23.26
N GLN A 221 10.52 4.65 23.60
CA GLN A 221 11.25 4.28 24.82
C GLN A 221 12.69 4.81 24.81
N LYS A 222 13.43 4.62 23.70
CA LYS A 222 14.81 5.09 23.53
C LYS A 222 14.95 6.59 23.79
N TYR A 223 13.99 7.39 23.29
CA TYR A 223 13.99 8.84 23.45
C TYR A 223 13.16 9.34 24.65
N GLN A 224 12.63 8.43 25.47
CA GLN A 224 11.82 8.73 26.67
C GLN A 224 10.59 9.60 26.35
N LEU A 225 9.91 9.26 25.26
CA LEU A 225 8.73 9.94 24.75
C LEU A 225 7.50 9.04 24.84
N THR A 226 6.32 9.67 24.78
CA THR A 226 5.06 8.98 24.55
C THR A 226 4.34 9.59 23.35
N ARG A 227 3.33 8.91 22.82
CA ARG A 227 2.55 9.40 21.67
C ARG A 227 1.74 10.65 21.99
N GLU A 228 1.36 10.82 23.24
CA GLU A 228 0.65 12.00 23.74
C GLU A 228 1.59 13.20 23.95
N THR A 229 2.87 12.93 24.21
CA THR A 229 3.84 13.94 24.65
C THR A 229 4.85 14.32 23.56
N ILE A 230 4.98 13.54 22.47
CA ILE A 230 5.99 13.75 21.41
C ILE A 230 5.97 15.15 20.77
N PHE A 231 4.83 15.83 20.75
CA PHE A 231 4.69 17.19 20.21
C PHE A 231 4.58 18.29 21.27
N GLN A 232 4.84 17.97 22.54
CA GLN A 232 4.93 18.98 23.61
C GLN A 232 6.26 19.74 23.51
N LYS A 233 6.25 21.03 23.86
CA LYS A 233 7.40 21.93 23.67
C LYS A 233 8.63 21.46 24.44
N GLU A 234 8.43 20.89 25.63
CA GLU A 234 9.47 20.39 26.52
C GLU A 234 10.18 19.15 25.95
N ASN A 235 9.61 18.53 24.91
CA ASN A 235 10.10 17.32 24.27
C ASN A 235 10.72 17.57 22.89
N ALA A 236 10.78 18.82 22.42
CA ALA A 236 11.17 19.17 21.07
C ALA A 236 12.51 18.56 20.64
N ASP A 237 13.55 18.68 21.47
CA ASP A 237 14.89 18.16 21.14
C ASP A 237 14.90 16.63 21.02
N ARG A 238 14.21 15.93 21.93
CA ARG A 238 14.12 14.46 21.94
C ARG A 238 13.29 13.94 20.77
N ALA A 239 12.19 14.63 20.46
CA ALA A 239 11.36 14.33 19.30
C ALA A 239 12.14 14.55 18.01
N GLN A 240 12.91 15.64 17.91
CA GLN A 240 13.77 15.91 16.76
C GLN A 240 14.81 14.79 16.57
N GLN A 241 15.44 14.32 17.64
CA GLN A 241 16.38 13.20 17.56
C GLN A 241 15.73 11.89 17.09
N LEU A 242 14.52 11.59 17.58
CA LEU A 242 13.72 10.45 17.12
C LEU A 242 13.41 10.55 15.63
N PHE A 243 12.88 11.69 15.17
CA PHE A 243 12.58 11.88 13.75
C PHE A 243 13.85 11.87 12.89
N ASN A 244 14.98 12.38 13.37
CA ASN A 244 16.26 12.30 12.66
C ASN A 244 16.73 10.86 12.46
N GLU A 245 16.36 9.91 13.33
CA GLU A 245 16.64 8.49 13.11
C GLU A 245 15.77 7.92 11.98
N LEU A 246 14.46 8.18 12.01
CA LEU A 246 13.54 7.77 10.94
C LEU A 246 13.86 8.42 9.59
N ILE A 247 14.25 9.70 9.59
CA ILE A 247 14.65 10.44 8.38
C ILE A 247 15.92 9.83 7.79
N ARG A 248 16.92 9.47 8.60
CA ARG A 248 18.13 8.80 8.11
C ARG A 248 17.81 7.48 7.44
N ASP A 249 16.90 6.69 8.03
CA ASP A 249 16.44 5.44 7.44
C ASP A 249 15.71 5.68 6.10
N ALA A 250 14.78 6.65 6.08
CA ALA A 250 14.08 7.04 4.86
C ALA A 250 15.05 7.48 3.75
N VAL A 251 16.07 8.29 4.07
CA VAL A 251 17.08 8.75 3.11
C VAL A 251 17.88 7.58 2.54
N ASN A 252 18.33 6.62 3.37
CA ASN A 252 19.04 5.43 2.89
C ASN A 252 18.22 4.62 1.87
N HIS A 253 16.90 4.56 2.07
CA HIS A 253 15.97 3.94 1.13
C HIS A 253 15.77 4.79 -0.14
N LEU A 254 15.66 6.10 -0.01
CA LEU A 254 15.48 7.03 -1.13
C LEU A 254 16.72 7.13 -2.03
N ASP A 255 17.93 6.99 -1.49
CA ASP A 255 19.16 6.89 -2.29
C ASP A 255 19.10 5.67 -3.23
N LYS A 256 18.61 4.53 -2.73
CA LYS A 256 18.34 3.34 -3.57
C LYS A 256 17.18 3.55 -4.54
N ALA A 257 16.19 4.36 -4.18
CA ALA A 257 15.09 4.74 -5.06
C ALA A 257 15.58 5.61 -6.23
N LEU A 258 16.58 6.48 -6.00
CA LEU A 258 17.25 7.23 -7.04
C LEU A 258 18.00 6.28 -7.98
N ASP A 259 18.79 5.35 -7.45
CA ASP A 259 19.46 4.31 -8.25
C ASP A 259 18.47 3.51 -9.10
N TYR A 260 17.32 3.12 -8.54
CA TYR A 260 16.26 2.43 -9.27
C TYR A 260 15.77 3.25 -10.45
N THR A 261 15.49 4.54 -10.21
CA THR A 261 15.01 5.47 -11.23
C THR A 261 16.03 5.63 -12.36
N MET A 262 17.31 5.76 -12.02
CA MET A 262 18.41 5.87 -12.98
C MET A 262 18.70 4.55 -13.73
N THR A 263 18.24 3.42 -13.20
CA THR A 263 18.38 2.10 -13.84
C THR A 263 17.31 1.85 -14.92
N ILE A 264 16.19 2.59 -14.90
CA ILE A 264 15.15 2.48 -15.94
C ILE A 264 15.69 3.05 -17.27
N PRO A 265 15.62 2.29 -18.39
CA PRO A 265 16.21 2.66 -19.69
C PRO A 265 15.33 3.53 -20.61
#